data_AF-A0A800A1N0-F1
#
_entry.id   AF-A0A800A1N0-F1
#
_cell.length_a   1.000
_cell.length_b   1.000
_cell.length_c   1.000
_cell.angle_alpha   90.00
_cell.angle_beta   90.00
_cell.angle_gamma   90.00
#
_symmetry.space_group_name_H-M   'P 1'
#
loop_
_entity.id
_entity.type
_entity.pdbx_description
1 polymer ?
#
loop_
_entity_poly.entity_id
_entity_poly.type
_entity_poly.pdbx_seq_one_letter_code
_entity_poly.pdbx_strand_id
1 'polypeptide(L)'
;AKNVGMGLVFKQRATWQRLTAATAIALVTAVVLLKWWGLVLIAVLLLIVLGIASCFRLRLGGLTGDNYGAINELAEVLVLLLLIILGRLQ
;
A
#
# COMPACT_ATOMS: atom_id res chain seq x y z
N ALA A 1 18.46 27.62 0.86
CA ALA A 1 17.07 27.18 0.62
C ALA A 1 17.05 25.67 0.37
N LYS A 2 16.00 24.98 0.81
CA LYS A 2 15.94 23.55 1.20
C LYS A 2 15.76 22.61 -0.02
N ASN A 3 16.86 22.13 -0.61
CA ASN A 3 16.86 21.27 -1.82
C ASN A 3 16.87 19.76 -1.52
N VAL A 4 16.06 19.29 -0.58
CA VAL A 4 15.83 17.85 -0.42
C VAL A 4 14.34 17.61 -0.55
N GLY A 5 13.91 17.18 -1.74
CA GLY A 5 12.52 16.79 -1.95
C GLY A 5 12.14 15.74 -0.91
N MET A 6 10.98 15.90 -0.25
CA MET A 6 10.59 15.03 0.88
C MET A 6 10.65 13.54 0.52
N GLY A 7 10.37 13.17 -0.73
CA GLY A 7 10.49 11.80 -1.25
C GLY A 7 11.91 11.19 -1.19
N LEU A 8 12.98 11.99 -1.20
CA LEU A 8 14.36 11.50 -1.03
C LEU A 8 14.62 11.02 0.40
N VAL A 9 14.07 11.72 1.40
CA VAL A 9 14.19 11.33 2.81
C VAL A 9 13.44 10.02 3.07
N PHE A 10 12.26 9.85 2.46
CA PHE A 10 11.50 8.60 2.53
C PHE A 10 12.22 7.44 1.83
N LYS A 11 12.76 7.66 0.62
CA LYS A 11 13.58 6.64 -0.07
C LYS A 11 14.84 6.26 0.71
N GLN A 12 15.55 7.22 1.32
CA GLN A 12 16.74 6.93 2.12
C GLN A 12 16.43 6.17 3.41
N ARG A 13 15.23 6.36 3.98
CA ARG A 13 14.78 5.62 5.15
C ARG A 13 14.11 4.28 4.83
N ALA A 14 13.82 4.00 3.56
CA ALA A 14 13.28 2.73 3.09
C ALA A 14 14.40 1.67 3.01
N THR A 15 14.74 1.10 4.17
CA THR A 15 15.67 -0.03 4.26
C THR A 15 14.91 -1.33 4.05
N TRP A 16 15.53 -2.33 3.41
CA TRP A 16 14.97 -3.67 3.24
C TRP A 16 14.46 -4.28 4.55
N GLN A 17 15.16 -4.04 5.67
CA GLN A 17 14.73 -4.49 7.01
C GLN A 17 13.41 -3.86 7.47
N ARG A 18 13.19 -2.58 7.15
CA ARG A 18 11.93 -1.89 7.49
C ARG A 18 10.80 -2.35 6.61
N LEU A 19 11.09 -2.60 5.33
CA LEU A 19 10.12 -3.18 4.41
C LEU A 19 9.67 -4.56 4.89
N THR A 20 10.61 -5.46 5.19
CA THR A 20 10.27 -6.80 5.67
C THR A 20 9.53 -6.77 6.99
N ALA A 21 9.95 -5.92 7.95
CA ALA A 21 9.24 -5.76 9.22
C ALA A 21 7.81 -5.23 9.02
N ALA A 22 7.62 -4.20 8.20
CA ALA A 22 6.30 -3.64 7.92
C ALA A 22 5.37 -4.67 7.23
N THR A 23 5.89 -5.40 6.22
CA THR A 23 5.14 -6.45 5.53
C THR A 23 4.76 -7.58 6.48
N ALA A 24 5.69 -8.02 7.35
CA ALA A 24 5.41 -9.07 8.32
C ALA A 24 4.31 -8.66 9.32
N ILE A 25 4.39 -7.43 9.87
CA ILE A 25 3.38 -6.91 10.79
C ILE A 25 2.01 -6.84 10.12
N ALA A 26 1.94 -6.29 8.90
CA ALA A 26 0.69 -6.20 8.14
C ALA A 26 0.09 -7.59 7.85
N LEU A 27 0.93 -8.54 7.43
CA LEU A 27 0.49 -9.91 7.14
C LEU A 27 -0.02 -10.63 8.39
N VAL A 28 0.72 -10.57 9.49
CA VAL A 28 0.32 -11.17 10.77
C VAL A 28 -1.00 -10.57 11.24
N THR A 29 -1.12 -9.24 11.18
CA THR A 29 -2.33 -8.52 11.61
C THR A 29 -3.55 -8.94 10.77
N ALA A 30 -3.40 -8.99 9.44
CA ALA A 30 -4.47 -9.42 8.54
C ALA A 30 -4.89 -10.88 8.77
N VAL A 31 -3.93 -11.79 8.96
CA VAL A 31 -4.22 -13.22 9.21
C VAL A 31 -4.87 -13.43 10.57
N VAL A 32 -4.42 -12.74 11.61
CA VAL A 32 -5.00 -12.86 12.95
C VAL A 32 -6.45 -12.35 12.99
N LEU A 33 -6.72 -11.21 12.32
CA LEU A 33 -8.06 -10.61 12.31
C LEU A 33 -9.03 -11.31 11.36
N LEU A 34 -8.57 -11.73 10.18
CA LEU A 34 -9.44 -12.18 9.08
C LEU A 34 -9.18 -13.64 8.62
N LYS A 35 -8.25 -14.35 9.26
CA LYS A 35 -7.87 -15.73 8.90
C LYS A 35 -7.43 -15.81 7.42
N TRP A 36 -7.98 -16.74 6.66
CA TRP A 36 -7.71 -16.89 5.22
C TRP A 36 -8.16 -15.68 4.38
N TRP A 37 -9.21 -14.98 4.79
CA TRP A 37 -9.68 -13.78 4.10
C TRP A 37 -8.70 -12.62 4.19
N GLY A 38 -7.83 -12.60 5.21
CA GLY A 38 -6.75 -11.61 5.32
C GLY A 38 -5.72 -11.74 4.19
N LEU A 39 -5.41 -12.97 3.76
CA LEU A 39 -4.55 -13.20 2.59
C LEU A 39 -5.20 -12.70 1.30
N VAL A 40 -6.50 -12.97 1.12
CA VAL A 40 -7.27 -12.49 -0.03
C VAL A 40 -7.28 -10.97 -0.07
N LEU A 41 -7.52 -10.31 1.07
CA LEU A 41 -7.50 -8.85 1.19
C LEU A 41 -6.14 -8.27 0.76
N ILE A 42 -5.03 -8.81 1.28
CA ILE A 42 -3.69 -8.34 0.91
C ILE A 42 -3.41 -8.56 -0.57
N ALA A 43 -3.76 -9.73 -1.13
CA ALA A 43 -3.53 -10.04 -2.53
C ALA A 43 -4.31 -9.09 -3.46
N VAL A 44 -5.59 -8.86 -3.19
CA VAL A 44 -6.43 -7.94 -3.95
C VAL A 44 -5.91 -6.50 -3.85
N LEU A 45 -5.56 -6.05 -2.65
CA LEU A 45 -5.02 -4.71 -2.44
C LEU A 45 -3.72 -4.49 -3.22
N LEU A 46 -2.79 -5.46 -3.19
CA LEU A 46 -1.54 -5.40 -3.94
C LEU A 46 -1.79 -5.28 -5.45
N LEU A 47 -2.70 -6.08 -6.00
CA LEU A 47 -3.04 -6.02 -7.42
C LEU A 47 -3.57 -4.64 -7.81
N ILE A 48 -4.48 -4.08 -7.01
CA ILE A 48 -5.06 -2.76 -7.28
C ILE A 48 -3.99 -1.66 -7.19
N VAL A 49 -3.21 -1.65 -6.12
CA VAL A 49 -2.15 -0.64 -5.89
C VAL A 49 -1.10 -0.70 -7.00
N LEU A 50 -0.64 -1.89 -7.39
CA LEU A 50 0.31 -2.06 -8.49
C LEU A 50 -0.28 -1.64 -9.84
N GLY A 51 -1.57 -1.89 -10.07
CA GLY A 51 -2.30 -1.43 -11.25
C GLY A 51 -2.37 0.09 -11.34
N ILE A 52 -2.73 0.77 -10.25
CA ILE A 52 -2.78 2.23 -10.17
C ILE A 52 -1.38 2.82 -10.33
N ALA A 53 -0.38 2.28 -9.63
CA ALA A 53 1.01 2.73 -9.73
C ALA A 53 1.55 2.58 -11.17
N SER A 54 1.21 1.47 -11.83
CA SER A 54 1.60 1.25 -13.24
C SER A 54 0.88 2.22 -14.18
N CYS A 55 -0.41 2.47 -13.97
CA CYS A 55 -1.18 3.44 -14.73
C CYS A 55 -0.59 4.86 -14.60
N PHE A 56 -0.28 5.30 -13.38
CA PHE A 56 0.37 6.59 -13.14
C PHE A 56 1.75 6.66 -13.77
N ARG A 57 2.56 5.61 -13.64
CA ARG A 57 3.88 5.55 -14.26
C ARG A 57 3.79 5.66 -15.79
N LEU A 58 2.84 5.00 -16.43
CA LEU A 58 2.62 5.04 -17.88
C LEU A 58 2.10 6.41 -18.35
N ARG A 59 1.16 7.02 -17.61
CA ARG A 59 0.53 8.29 -18.01
C ARG A 59 1.36 9.52 -17.69
N LEU A 60 2.11 9.51 -16.59
CA LEU A 60 2.82 10.68 -16.05
C LEU A 60 4.35 10.58 -16.23
N GLY A 61 4.84 9.50 -16.85
CA GLY A 61 6.27 9.28 -17.07
C GLY A 61 7.06 8.90 -15.81
N GLY A 62 6.38 8.65 -14.68
CA GLY A 62 7.03 8.32 -13.41
C GLY A 62 6.09 8.35 -12.21
N LEU A 63 6.67 8.09 -11.03
CA LEU A 63 5.99 8.17 -9.74
C LEU A 63 6.66 9.23 -8.86
N THR A 64 5.89 10.21 -8.42
CA THR A 64 6.31 11.30 -7.52
C THR A 64 5.71 11.13 -6.13
N GLY A 65 6.17 11.92 -5.16
CA GLY A 65 5.65 11.88 -3.79
C GLY A 65 4.13 12.06 -3.72
N ASP A 66 3.57 12.97 -4.51
CA ASP A 66 2.12 13.23 -4.54
C ASP A 66 1.34 12.02 -5.07
N ASN A 67 1.87 11.33 -6.08
CA ASN A 67 1.27 10.11 -6.61
C ASN A 67 1.35 8.96 -5.60
N TYR A 68 2.46 8.82 -4.86
CA TYR A 68 2.56 7.84 -3.78
C TYR A 68 1.61 8.15 -2.62
N GLY A 69 1.46 9.42 -2.26
CA GLY A 69 0.50 9.87 -1.26
C GLY A 69 -0.94 9.54 -1.66
N ALA A 70 -1.34 9.89 -2.89
CA ALA A 70 -2.66 9.55 -3.42
C ALA A 70 -2.90 8.04 -3.47
N ILE A 71 -1.91 7.24 -3.85
CA ILE A 71 -1.99 5.77 -3.83
C ILE A 71 -2.19 5.26 -2.40
N ASN A 72 -1.51 5.86 -1.40
CA ASN A 72 -1.66 5.46 -0.01
C ASN A 72 -3.07 5.74 0.54
N GLU A 73 -3.59 6.96 0.33
CA GLU A 73 -4.95 7.33 0.72
C GLU A 73 -5.99 6.41 0.05
N LEU A 74 -5.82 6.12 -1.25
CA LEU A 74 -6.66 5.17 -1.97
C LEU A 74 -6.57 3.75 -1.39
N ALA A 75 -5.37 3.30 -1.03
CA ALA A 75 -5.17 1.99 -0.42
C ALA A 75 -5.89 1.89 0.94
N GLU A 76 -5.83 2.94 1.76
CA GLU A 76 -6.55 2.99 3.05
C GLU A 76 -8.07 2.91 2.86
N VAL A 77 -8.63 3.69 1.94
CA VAL A 77 -10.07 3.65 1.61
C VAL A 77 -10.47 2.27 1.07
N LEU A 78 -9.67 1.68 0.18
CA LEU A 78 -9.93 0.35 -0.38
C LEU A 78 -9.89 -0.74 0.70
N VAL A 79 -8.95 -0.69 1.64
CA VAL A 79 -8.90 -1.63 2.76
C VAL A 79 -10.18 -1.53 3.58
N LEU A 80 -10.62 -0.33 3.94
CA LEU A 80 -11.86 -0.13 4.71
C LEU A 80 -13.09 -0.68 3.96
N LEU A 81 -13.21 -0.42 2.67
CA LEU A 81 -14.30 -0.96 1.84
C LEU A 81 -14.25 -2.49 1.75
N LEU A 82 -13.07 -3.06 1.49
CA LEU A 82 -12.88 -4.51 1.42
C LEU A 82 -13.19 -5.18 2.77
N LEU A 83 -12.82 -4.56 3.89
CA LEU A 83 -13.16 -5.08 5.22
C LEU A 83 -14.68 -5.12 5.44
N ILE A 84 -15.41 -4.08 5.04
CA ILE A 84 -16.88 -4.06 5.12
C ILE A 84 -17.48 -5.18 4.26
N ILE A 85 -16.98 -5.35 3.04
CA ILE A 85 -17.46 -6.39 2.12
C ILE A 85 -17.14 -7.79 2.68
N LEU A 86 -15.91 -8.05 3.09
CA LEU A 86 -15.50 -9.33 3.67
C LEU A 86 -16.27 -9.65 4.95
N GLY A 87 -16.46 -8.68 5.83
CA GLY A 87 -17.25 -8.85 7.06
C GLY A 87 -18.74 -9.15 6.81
N ARG A 88 -19.25 -8.89 5.60
CA ARG A 88 -20.58 -9.32 5.16
C ARG A 88 -20.60 -10.72 4.54
N LEU A 89 -19.46 -11.20 4.07
CA LEU A 89 -19.31 -12.51 3.41
C LEU A 89 -18.90 -13.63 4.38
N GLN A 90 -18.32 -13.27 5.53
CA GLN A 90 -17.97 -14.17 6.64
C GLN A 90 -19.19 -14.52 7.49
#